data_AF-A0A378C0U3-F1
#
_entry.id   AF-A0A378C0U3-F1
#
_cell.length_a   1.000
_cell.length_b   1.000
_cell.length_c   1.000
_cell.angle_alpha   90.00
_cell.angle_beta   90.00
_cell.angle_gamma   90.00
#
_symmetry.space_group_name_H-M   'P 1'
#
loop_
_entity.id
_entity.type
_entity.pdbx_description
1 polymer ?
#
loop_
_entity_poly.entity_id
_entity_poly.type
_entity_poly.pdbx_seq_one_letter_code
_entity_poly.pdbx_strand_id
1 'polypeptide(L)'
;MIGSILIHAVLVVCAFWVFYDCVEHKIGIYSPVVGVDKGYRKGMSPIIWGISCFFIVPFFIYLFMRKSLIQRAIDNPAQTDKSMGFIILFILISVLTVYSYKDYLF
;
A
#
# COMPACT_ATOMS: atom_id res chain seq x y z
N MET A 1 12.92 17.89 -16.46
CA MET A 1 12.04 18.47 -15.41
C MET A 1 10.59 18.00 -15.53
N ILE A 2 9.90 18.17 -16.66
CA ILE A 2 8.50 17.68 -16.81
C ILE A 2 8.43 16.14 -16.69
N GLY A 3 9.39 15.42 -17.28
CA GLY A 3 9.43 13.96 -17.22
C GLY A 3 9.53 13.38 -15.81
N SER A 4 10.31 13.98 -14.91
CA SER A 4 10.43 13.50 -13.53
C SER A 4 9.16 13.76 -12.71
N ILE A 5 8.50 14.89 -12.93
CA ILE A 5 7.22 15.21 -12.29
C ILE A 5 6.12 14.22 -12.73
N LEU A 6 6.07 13.89 -14.02
CA LEU A 6 5.12 12.90 -14.54
C LEU A 6 5.35 11.52 -13.94
N ILE A 7 6.62 11.08 -13.82
CA ILE A 7 6.95 9.79 -13.21
C ILE A 7 6.53 9.77 -11.73
N HIS A 8 6.81 10.83 -10.97
CA HIS A 8 6.36 10.92 -9.58
C HIS A 8 4.84 10.89 -9.45
N ALA A 9 4.11 11.61 -10.30
CA ALA A 9 2.65 11.59 -10.31
C ALA A 9 2.09 10.18 -10.56
N VAL A 10 2.67 9.44 -11.51
CA VAL A 10 2.29 8.04 -11.78
C VAL A 10 2.52 7.16 -10.56
N LEU A 11 3.68 7.27 -9.91
CA LEU A 11 4.00 6.49 -8.70
C LEU A 11 3.03 6.79 -7.54
N VAL A 12 2.65 8.05 -7.36
CA VAL A 12 1.65 8.44 -6.36
C VAL A 12 0.29 7.81 -6.67
N VAL A 13 -0.16 7.85 -7.93
CA VAL A 13 -1.41 7.21 -8.36
C VAL A 13 -1.36 5.70 -8.11
N CYS A 14 -0.24 5.04 -8.44
CA CYS A 14 -0.04 3.62 -8.16
C CYS A 14 -0.12 3.30 -6.67
N ALA A 15 0.52 4.10 -5.82
CA ALA A 15 0.49 3.93 -4.36
C ALA A 15 -0.93 4.03 -3.79
N PHE A 16 -1.68 5.04 -4.20
CA PHE A 16 -3.09 5.19 -3.78
C PHE A 16 -3.96 4.08 -4.32
N TRP A 17 -3.78 3.69 -5.59
CA TRP A 17 -4.55 2.60 -6.19
C TRP A 17 -4.36 1.29 -5.43
N VAL A 18 -3.11 0.91 -5.11
CA VAL A 18 -2.80 -0.30 -4.32
C VAL A 18 -3.40 -0.23 -2.93
N PHE A 19 -3.39 0.96 -2.30
CA PHE A 19 -4.05 1.13 -1.01
C PHE A 19 -5.56 0.91 -1.10
N TYR A 20 -6.23 1.52 -2.09
CA TYR A 20 -7.66 1.33 -2.29
C TYR A 20 -8.00 -0.13 -2.61
N ASP A 21 -7.23 -0.79 -3.47
CA ASP A 21 -7.42 -2.20 -3.80
C ASP A 21 -7.28 -3.09 -2.56
N CYS A 22 -6.28 -2.83 -1.72
CA CYS A 22 -6.11 -3.53 -0.45
C CYS A 22 -7.31 -3.34 0.49
N VAL A 23 -7.79 -2.10 0.64
CA VAL A 23 -8.90 -1.79 1.54
C VAL A 23 -10.22 -2.40 1.05
N GLU A 24 -10.49 -2.29 -0.26
CA GLU A 24 -11.70 -2.84 -0.88
C GLU A 24 -11.78 -4.36 -0.74
N HIS A 25 -10.67 -5.05 -0.99
CA HIS A 25 -10.59 -6.51 -0.88
C HIS A 25 -10.23 -6.99 0.52
N LYS A 26 -10.18 -6.11 1.52
CA LYS A 26 -9.81 -6.41 2.92
C LYS A 26 -8.47 -7.15 3.05
N ILE A 27 -7.53 -6.88 2.15
CA ILE A 27 -6.15 -7.36 2.19
C ILE A 27 -5.43 -6.55 3.25
N GLY A 28 -4.86 -7.20 4.25
CA GLY A 28 -4.14 -6.48 5.30
C GLY A 28 -3.50 -7.42 6.31
N ILE A 29 -3.23 -6.90 7.50
CA ILE A 29 -2.74 -7.71 8.60
C ILE A 29 -3.91 -8.51 9.15
N TYR A 30 -3.75 -9.83 9.20
CA TYR A 30 -4.75 -10.75 9.74
C TYR A 30 -4.07 -11.74 10.70
N SER A 31 -4.86 -12.28 11.63
CA SER A 31 -4.43 -13.39 12.48
C SER A 31 -5.16 -14.64 12.01
N PRO A 32 -4.46 -15.66 11.47
CA PRO A 32 -5.09 -16.89 11.00
C PRO A 32 -5.86 -17.56 12.13
N VAL A 33 -7.10 -17.98 11.86
CA VAL A 33 -7.94 -18.68 12.83
C VAL A 33 -7.60 -20.17 12.91
N VAL A 34 -6.96 -20.72 11.87
CA VAL A 34 -6.64 -22.15 11.71
C VAL A 34 -5.21 -22.32 11.15
N GLY A 35 -4.51 -23.37 11.57
CA GLY A 35 -3.15 -23.73 11.09
C GLY A 35 -2.06 -23.58 12.15
N VAL A 36 -0.81 -23.88 11.77
CA VAL A 36 0.39 -23.82 12.63
C VAL A 36 0.67 -22.39 13.13
N ASP A 37 0.24 -21.39 12.35
CA ASP A 37 0.43 -19.97 12.62
C ASP A 37 -0.75 -19.31 13.35
N LYS A 38 -1.64 -20.11 13.94
CA LYS A 38 -2.83 -19.60 14.62
C LYS A 38 -2.45 -18.60 15.71
N GLY A 39 -3.03 -17.40 15.65
CA GLY A 39 -2.78 -16.30 16.60
C GLY A 39 -1.61 -15.38 16.27
N TYR A 40 -0.74 -15.72 15.30
CA TYR A 40 0.32 -14.83 14.85
C TYR A 40 -0.18 -13.84 13.80
N ARG A 41 0.16 -12.55 13.97
CA ARG A 41 -0.15 -11.52 12.97
C ARG A 41 0.66 -11.77 11.69
N LYS A 42 -0.02 -12.02 10.59
CA LYS A 42 0.56 -12.18 9.25
C LYS A 42 -0.03 -11.19 8.26
N GLY A 43 0.66 -11.02 7.14
CA GLY A 43 0.30 -10.05 6.10
C GLY A 43 1.02 -8.71 6.27
N MET A 44 0.81 -7.83 5.29
CA MET A 44 1.32 -6.46 5.31
C MET A 44 0.15 -5.49 5.35
N SER A 45 0.32 -4.36 6.02
CA SER A 45 -0.73 -3.36 6.07
C SER A 45 -0.95 -2.74 4.68
N PRO A 46 -2.19 -2.31 4.37
CA PRO A 46 -2.47 -1.56 3.13
C PRO A 46 -1.57 -0.35 2.94
N ILE A 47 -1.19 0.31 4.04
CA ILE A 47 -0.30 1.48 4.04
C ILE A 47 1.11 1.07 3.60
N ILE A 48 1.64 -0.04 4.12
CA ILE A 48 2.97 -0.54 3.73
C ILE A 48 2.97 -0.90 2.24
N TRP A 49 1.94 -1.57 1.75
CA TRP A 49 1.80 -1.86 0.32
C TRP A 49 1.77 -0.58 -0.52
N GLY A 50 0.98 0.41 -0.11
CA GLY A 50 0.89 1.70 -0.80
C GLY A 50 2.23 2.45 -0.84
N ILE A 51 2.90 2.63 0.30
CA ILE A 51 4.20 3.32 0.37
C ILE A 51 5.27 2.57 -0.42
N SER A 52 5.27 1.23 -0.36
CA SER A 52 6.24 0.44 -1.11
C SER A 52 6.12 0.66 -2.61
N CYS A 53 4.93 0.98 -3.12
CA CYS A 53 4.69 1.31 -4.53
C CYS A 53 5.24 2.67 -4.96
N PHE A 54 5.77 3.48 -4.03
CA PHE A 54 6.62 4.62 -4.39
C PHE A 54 7.89 4.13 -5.13
N PHE A 55 8.29 2.88 -4.92
CA PHE A 55 9.19 2.15 -5.80
C PHE A 55 8.37 1.37 -6.82
N ILE A 56 8.77 1.42 -8.09
CA ILE A 56 8.02 0.75 -9.18
C ILE A 56 8.04 -0.78 -9.06
N VAL A 57 9.09 -1.36 -8.47
CA VAL A 57 9.26 -2.83 -8.38
C VAL A 57 8.22 -3.47 -7.46
N PRO A 58 7.99 -3.00 -6.21
CA PRO A 58 6.92 -3.49 -5.34
C PRO A 58 5.52 -3.43 -5.95
N PHE A 59 5.25 -2.47 -6.84
CA PHE A 59 3.96 -2.39 -7.55
C PHE A 59 3.72 -3.61 -8.45
N PHE A 60 4.72 -4.04 -9.22
CA PHE A 60 4.61 -5.25 -10.04
C PHE A 60 4.51 -6.52 -9.18
N ILE A 61 5.24 -6.58 -8.07
CA ILE A 61 5.14 -7.69 -7.11
C ILE A 61 3.71 -7.78 -6.56
N TYR A 62 3.12 -6.63 -6.18
CA TYR A 62 1.74 -6.58 -5.71
C TYR A 62 0.77 -7.10 -6.77
N LEU A 63 0.87 -6.64 -8.02
CA LEU A 63 0.01 -7.08 -9.11
C LEU A 63 0.08 -8.60 -9.34
N PHE A 64 1.29 -9.17 -9.30
CA PHE A 64 1.48 -10.61 -9.45
C PHE A 64 0.85 -11.39 -8.29
N MET A 65 1.02 -10.90 -7.06
CA MET A 65 0.52 -11.54 -5.85
C MET A 65 -0.96 -11.29 -5.58
N ARG A 66 -1.58 -10.30 -6.23
CA ARG A 66 -2.95 -9.80 -5.96
C ARG A 66 -3.97 -10.92 -5.85
N LYS A 67 -4.02 -11.85 -6.81
CA LYS A 67 -4.97 -12.97 -6.79
C LYS A 67 -4.83 -13.84 -5.53
N SER A 68 -3.59 -14.12 -5.11
CA SER A 68 -3.32 -14.91 -3.90
C SER A 68 -3.68 -14.14 -2.62
N LEU A 69 -3.47 -12.82 -2.61
CA LEU A 69 -3.78 -11.96 -1.48
C LEU A 69 -5.29 -11.83 -1.28
N ILE A 70 -6.05 -11.69 -2.37
CA ILE A 70 -7.51 -11.67 -2.32
C ILE A 70 -8.04 -12.99 -1.78
N GLN A 71 -7.54 -14.13 -2.27
CA GLN A 71 -7.98 -15.43 -1.77
C GLN A 71 -7.77 -15.58 -0.26
N ARG A 72 -6.61 -15.14 0.26
CA ARG A 72 -6.32 -15.15 1.70
C ARG A 72 -7.21 -14.20 2.49
N ALA A 73 -7.56 -13.05 1.90
CA ALA A 73 -8.44 -12.07 2.52
C ALA A 73 -9.91 -12.53 2.59
N ILE A 74 -10.35 -13.42 1.68
CA ILE A 74 -11.65 -14.08 1.79
C ILE A 74 -11.69 -14.96 3.04
N ASP A 75 -10.64 -15.75 3.28
CA ASP A 75 -10.56 -16.66 4.42
C ASP A 75 -10.35 -15.92 5.75
N ASN A 76 -9.58 -14.82 5.73
CA ASN A 76 -9.25 -14.02 6.91
C ASN A 76 -9.26 -12.52 6.57
N PRO A 77 -10.44 -11.87 6.57
CA PRO A 77 -10.56 -10.47 6.18
C PRO A 77 -9.88 -9.55 7.20
N ALA A 78 -8.99 -8.68 6.74
CA ALA A 78 -8.39 -7.68 7.61
C ALA A 78 -9.39 -6.57 7.95
N GLN A 79 -9.41 -6.16 9.22
CA GLN A 79 -10.10 -4.95 9.64
C GLN A 79 -9.15 -3.77 9.51
N THR A 80 -9.34 -2.97 8.46
CA THR A 80 -8.59 -1.73 8.26
C THR A 80 -9.57 -0.56 8.26
N ASP A 81 -9.30 0.44 9.09
CA ASP A 81 -10.00 1.72 8.99
C ASP A 81 -9.53 2.47 7.74
N LYS A 82 -10.42 2.54 6.75
CA LYS A 82 -10.17 3.18 5.46
C LYS A 82 -9.79 4.65 5.61
N SER A 83 -10.45 5.37 6.50
CA SER A 83 -10.29 6.82 6.67
C SER A 83 -8.95 7.15 7.31
N MET A 84 -8.63 6.46 8.40
CA MET A 84 -7.36 6.61 9.11
C MET A 84 -6.18 6.16 8.23
N GLY A 85 -6.31 5.02 7.54
CA GLY A 85 -5.25 4.52 6.65
C GLY A 85 -4.97 5.45 5.47
N PHE A 86 -6.00 6.07 4.89
CA PHE A 86 -5.86 7.04 3.82
C PHE A 86 -5.11 8.29 4.28
N ILE A 87 -5.48 8.84 5.45
CA ILE A 87 -4.82 10.02 6.02
C ILE A 87 -3.33 9.73 6.28
N ILE A 88 -3.00 8.57 6.85
CA ILE A 88 -1.60 8.19 7.11
C ILE A 88 -0.82 8.08 5.81
N LEU A 89 -1.37 7.41 4.79
CA LEU A 89 -0.72 7.28 3.49
C LEU A 89 -0.51 8.64 2.82
N PHE A 90 -1.52 9.51 2.88
CA PHE A 90 -1.45 10.86 2.32
C PHE A 90 -0.35 11.69 2.98
N ILE A 91 -0.23 11.67 4.31
CA ILE A 91 0.83 12.38 5.03
C ILE A 91 2.21 11.85 4.61
N LEU A 92 2.37 10.53 4.52
CA LEU A 92 3.65 9.91 4.18
C LEU A 92 4.09 10.24 2.75
N ILE A 93 3.16 10.15 1.78
CA ILE A 93 3.42 10.55 0.39
C ILE A 93 3.73 12.05 0.30
N SER A 94 3.02 12.89 1.06
CA SER A 94 3.25 14.34 1.07
C SER A 94 4.66 14.67 1.58
N VAL A 95 5.08 14.07 2.69
CA VAL A 95 6.44 14.24 3.25
C VAL A 95 7.51 13.76 2.26
N LEU A 96 7.32 12.59 1.64
CA LEU A 96 8.25 12.04 0.65
C LEU A 96 8.35 12.95 -0.60
N THR A 97 7.24 13.52 -1.02
CA THR A 97 7.19 14.44 -2.17
C THR A 97 7.94 15.73 -1.85
N VAL A 98 7.66 16.36 -0.70
CA VAL A 98 8.36 17.58 -0.27
C VAL A 98 9.86 17.33 -0.14
N TYR A 99 10.26 16.19 0.43
CA TYR A 99 11.67 15.82 0.53
C TYR A 99 12.32 15.64 -0.85
N SER A 100 11.63 15.01 -1.81
CA SER A 100 12.14 14.77 -3.16
C SER A 100 12.34 16.06 -3.96
N TYR A 101 11.56 17.11 -3.66
CA TYR A 101 11.63 18.41 -4.31
C TYR A 101 12.26 19.51 -3.42
N LYS A 102 12.92 19.14 -2.32
CA LYS A 102 13.47 20.11 -1.35
C LYS A 102 14.43 21.11 -2.00
N ASP A 103 15.25 20.65 -2.95
CA ASP A 103 16.25 21.46 -3.65
C ASP A 103 15.65 22.37 -4.74
N TYR A 104 14.34 22.25 -4.98
CA TYR A 104 13.58 23.11 -5.89
C TYR A 104 12.63 24.06 -5.16
N LEU A 105 12.22 23.70 -3.93
CA LEU A 105 11.30 24.47 -3.09
C LEU A 105 12.01 25.48 -2.18
N PHE A 106 13.31 25.28 -1.93
CA PHE A 106 14.18 26.09 -1.08
C PHE A 106 15.55 26.27 -1.75
#